data_AF-A0A3L7RC67-F1
#
_entry.id   AF-A0A3L7RC67-F1
#
_cell.length_a   1.000
_cell.length_b   1.000
_cell.length_c   1.000
_cell.angle_alpha   90.00
_cell.angle_beta   90.00
_cell.angle_gamma   90.00
#
_symmetry.space_group_name_H-M   'P 1'
#
loop_
_entity.id
_entity.type
_entity.pdbx_description
1 polymer ?
#
loop_
_entity_poly.entity_id
_entity_poly.type
_entity_poly.pdbx_seq_one_letter_code
_entity_poly.pdbx_strand_id
1 'polypeptide(L)'
;MSDWSDTDSSRDSTRPEPKGFGGDWRGSRVSFDNPMSWSLRLFRVAGITVRLHLFFFVFVLAVLGRAASSGAEFSFGVGPAALGLLALFTVILLHEFGHCFACRCNAGTADEILLWPLGGLATCNPPDRPRAHLWTAIGGPLVNVAIIMVLTPLIGFRTGQWFGLAIPNPLSLTSLVQRPDFDSWWAMLLVMTNSIAWTLLLFNLLPMFPLDGGRILQASLWPRMGYARSMKFACRAGLVGAAVLAALGLVMESTMLLAIAVFGGFVCYMTAKQLEQQPDYLGVDLDAGDLAAMEESLAQEKREVQEKQAVQAKIAKGQQSREAELDAILSKIAARGIDSLSRAERDALQRATDEKRDRPR
;
A
#
# COMPACT_ATOMS: atom_id res chain seq x y z
N MET A 1 -7.91 50.06 39.41
CA MET A 1 -8.70 48.90 38.97
C MET A 1 -8.54 48.84 37.46
N SER A 2 -7.69 47.97 36.90
CA SER A 2 -7.83 46.50 36.80
C SER A 2 -9.01 46.15 35.87
N ASP A 3 -8.87 45.41 34.76
CA ASP A 3 -7.90 44.32 34.46
C ASP A 3 -7.50 44.19 32.97
N TRP A 4 -6.30 43.63 32.78
CA TRP A 4 -5.79 42.65 31.78
C TRP A 4 -6.15 42.64 30.27
N SER A 5 -5.20 42.03 29.55
CA SER A 5 -5.05 41.78 28.12
C SER A 5 -6.02 40.74 27.54
N ASP A 6 -6.27 40.73 26.22
CA ASP A 6 -5.44 39.96 25.27
C ASP A 6 -5.82 40.13 23.78
N THR A 7 -5.00 39.50 22.93
CA THR A 7 -5.12 39.14 21.50
C THR A 7 -6.56 38.94 20.96
N ASP A 8 -6.91 38.93 19.68
CA ASP A 8 -6.20 38.84 18.38
C ASP A 8 -7.12 39.49 17.29
N SER A 9 -6.88 39.55 15.97
CA SER A 9 -5.88 38.94 15.07
C SER A 9 -5.68 39.81 13.81
N SER A 10 -4.61 39.56 13.06
CA SER A 10 -4.43 40.06 11.69
C SER A 10 -4.59 38.94 10.66
N ARG A 11 -5.47 39.17 9.67
CA ARG A 11 -5.71 38.38 8.44
C ARG A 11 -4.58 37.39 8.06
N ASP A 12 -4.81 36.09 8.23
CA ASP A 12 -4.12 35.03 7.47
C ASP A 12 -5.02 34.49 6.35
N SER A 13 -4.42 34.13 5.22
CA SER A 13 -5.05 33.98 3.91
C SER A 13 -5.02 32.53 3.39
N THR A 14 -5.49 31.58 4.20
CA THR A 14 -5.25 30.14 3.98
C THR A 14 -6.50 29.25 3.92
N ARG A 15 -7.70 29.82 3.66
CA ARG A 15 -8.93 29.05 3.37
C ARG A 15 -9.35 29.14 1.89
N PRO A 16 -9.25 28.05 1.11
CA PRO A 16 -9.94 27.96 -0.17
C PRO A 16 -11.42 27.63 0.06
N GLU A 17 -12.30 28.60 -0.23
CA GLU A 17 -13.75 28.40 -0.25
C GLU A 17 -14.22 27.53 -1.43
N PRO A 18 -15.42 26.89 -1.33
CA PRO A 18 -15.82 25.82 -2.23
C PRO A 18 -16.23 26.34 -3.61
N LYS A 19 -15.62 25.77 -4.67
CA LYS A 19 -16.03 26.04 -6.06
C LYS A 19 -16.97 24.95 -6.58
N GLY A 20 -18.26 25.20 -6.43
CA GLY A 20 -19.30 24.51 -7.20
C GLY A 20 -19.34 24.99 -8.66
N PHE A 21 -19.94 24.16 -9.51
CA PHE A 21 -20.41 24.48 -10.87
C PHE A 21 -19.40 25.11 -11.86
N GLY A 22 -18.29 24.41 -12.08
CA GLY A 22 -17.43 24.56 -13.26
C GLY A 22 -16.50 23.35 -13.36
N GLY A 23 -16.65 22.52 -14.39
CA GLY A 23 -15.99 21.22 -14.45
C GLY A 23 -14.45 21.32 -14.44
N ASP A 24 -13.81 20.77 -13.41
CA ASP A 24 -12.35 20.75 -13.31
C ASP A 24 -11.75 19.61 -14.16
N TRP A 25 -11.33 19.98 -15.37
CA TRP A 25 -10.65 19.09 -16.32
C TRP A 25 -9.18 18.79 -15.95
N ARG A 26 -8.67 19.25 -14.81
CA ARG A 26 -7.24 19.09 -14.41
C ARG A 26 -6.88 17.73 -13.82
N GLY A 27 -7.84 16.80 -13.70
CA GLY A 27 -7.64 15.47 -13.12
C GLY A 27 -6.82 14.46 -13.94
N SER A 28 -6.30 14.83 -15.11
CA SER A 28 -5.70 13.93 -16.12
C SER A 28 -4.17 13.98 -16.23
N ARG A 29 -3.48 14.83 -15.45
CA ARG A 29 -2.02 14.89 -15.48
C ARG A 29 -1.42 13.74 -14.69
N VAL A 30 -0.65 12.90 -15.37
CA VAL A 30 0.31 11.98 -14.74
C VAL A 30 1.27 12.82 -13.90
N SER A 31 1.23 12.67 -12.57
CA SER A 31 2.31 13.19 -11.73
C SER A 31 3.45 12.18 -11.79
N PHE A 32 4.63 12.66 -12.17
CA PHE A 32 5.83 11.85 -12.35
C PHE A 32 6.59 11.62 -11.04
N ASP A 33 6.18 12.29 -9.96
CA ASP A 33 6.89 12.31 -8.68
C ASP A 33 6.66 11.04 -7.83
N ASN A 34 5.64 10.25 -8.16
CA ASN A 34 5.37 8.94 -7.55
C ASN A 34 5.09 7.88 -8.63
N PRO A 35 5.65 6.66 -8.54
CA PRO A 35 5.36 5.60 -9.51
C PRO A 35 3.88 5.19 -9.49
N MET A 36 3.21 5.26 -8.33
CA MET A 36 1.77 4.94 -8.20
C MET A 36 0.83 6.01 -8.80
N SER A 37 1.30 7.24 -9.07
CA SER A 37 0.51 8.27 -9.77
C SER A 37 0.54 8.14 -11.29
N TRP A 38 1.20 7.11 -11.84
CA TRP A 38 1.17 6.76 -13.27
C TRP A 38 -0.14 6.03 -13.63
N SER A 39 -1.26 6.70 -13.39
CA SER A 39 -2.60 6.16 -13.66
C SER A 39 -3.46 7.14 -14.46
N LEU A 40 -4.22 6.59 -15.42
CA LEU A 40 -5.19 7.32 -16.23
C LEU A 40 -6.59 7.06 -15.69
N ARG A 41 -7.40 8.12 -15.53
CA ARG A 41 -8.82 7.97 -15.18
C ARG A 41 -9.57 7.42 -16.39
N LEU A 42 -10.19 6.24 -16.27
CA LEU A 42 -11.00 5.65 -17.33
C LEU A 42 -12.41 6.24 -17.33
N PHE A 43 -13.11 6.10 -16.21
CA PHE A 43 -14.50 6.53 -16.04
C PHE A 43 -14.86 6.63 -14.55
N ARG A 44 -16.06 7.14 -14.25
CA ARG A 44 -16.62 7.20 -12.90
C ARG A 44 -18.00 6.53 -12.89
N VAL A 45 -18.19 5.52 -12.04
CA VAL A 45 -19.44 4.74 -11.92
C VAL A 45 -19.84 4.66 -10.45
N ALA A 46 -21.14 4.88 -10.16
CA ALA A 46 -21.65 4.95 -8.78
C ALA A 46 -20.87 5.92 -7.85
N GLY A 47 -20.27 6.97 -8.42
CA GLY A 47 -19.41 7.90 -7.68
C GLY A 47 -17.97 7.43 -7.44
N ILE A 48 -17.64 6.16 -7.70
CA ILE A 48 -16.29 5.57 -7.61
C ILE A 48 -15.52 5.91 -8.89
N THR A 49 -14.29 6.39 -8.75
CA THR A 49 -13.39 6.71 -9.87
C THR A 49 -12.56 5.48 -10.23
N VAL A 50 -12.67 4.99 -11.47
CA VAL A 50 -11.83 3.88 -11.95
C VAL A 50 -10.61 4.45 -12.67
N ARG A 51 -9.43 4.08 -12.19
CA ARG A 51 -8.14 4.42 -12.78
C ARG A 51 -7.41 3.17 -13.27
N LEU A 52 -6.65 3.32 -14.34
CA LEU A 52 -5.83 2.26 -14.92
C LEU A 52 -4.37 2.67 -14.89
N HIS A 53 -3.53 1.84 -14.26
CA HIS A 53 -2.10 2.08 -14.16
C HIS A 53 -1.41 1.88 -15.51
N LEU A 54 -0.37 2.67 -15.82
CA LEU A 54 0.35 2.59 -17.10
C LEU A 54 0.91 1.18 -17.37
N PHE A 55 1.37 0.49 -16.32
CA PHE A 55 1.83 -0.90 -16.43
C PHE A 55 0.75 -1.87 -16.91
N PHE A 56 -0.55 -1.60 -16.71
CA PHE A 56 -1.61 -2.43 -17.29
C PHE A 56 -1.63 -2.33 -18.81
N PHE A 57 -1.41 -1.14 -19.38
CA PHE A 57 -1.25 -0.98 -20.83
C PHE A 57 0.00 -1.71 -21.35
N VAL A 58 1.12 -1.62 -20.63
CA VAL A 58 2.35 -2.37 -20.98
C VAL A 58 2.11 -3.87 -20.94
N PHE A 59 1.38 -4.37 -19.94
CA PHE A 59 0.98 -5.78 -19.83
C PHE A 59 0.08 -6.21 -21.00
N VAL A 60 -0.96 -5.44 -21.32
CA VAL A 60 -1.84 -5.68 -22.48
C VAL A 60 -1.03 -5.74 -23.79
N LEU A 61 -0.13 -4.78 -24.01
CA LEU A 61 0.73 -4.74 -25.19
C LEU A 61 1.72 -5.92 -25.23
N ALA A 62 2.27 -6.36 -24.10
CA ALA A 62 3.14 -7.53 -24.02
C ALA A 62 2.39 -8.83 -24.31
N VAL A 63 1.17 -8.98 -23.79
CA VAL A 63 0.31 -10.17 -24.04
C VAL A 63 -0.12 -10.23 -25.51
N LEU A 64 -0.62 -9.12 -26.07
CA LEU A 64 -1.02 -9.07 -27.48
C LEU A 64 0.19 -9.17 -28.43
N GLY A 65 1.31 -8.56 -28.07
CA GLY A 65 2.57 -8.65 -28.81
C GLY A 65 3.12 -10.07 -28.86
N ARG A 66 3.11 -10.79 -27.73
CA ARG A 66 3.43 -12.22 -27.69
C ARG A 66 2.46 -13.03 -28.55
N ALA A 67 1.16 -12.80 -28.42
CA ALA A 67 0.14 -13.49 -29.22
C ALA A 67 0.28 -13.24 -30.73
N ALA A 68 0.83 -12.10 -31.13
CA ALA A 68 1.15 -11.79 -32.52
C ALA A 68 2.50 -12.38 -32.99
N SER A 69 3.49 -12.50 -32.10
CA SER A 69 4.85 -12.93 -32.47
C SER A 69 5.08 -14.43 -32.40
N SER A 70 4.45 -15.15 -31.45
CA SER A 70 4.56 -16.62 -31.38
C SER A 70 3.47 -17.29 -32.22
N GLY A 71 3.75 -17.47 -33.50
CA GLY A 71 2.92 -18.29 -34.38
C GLY A 71 2.79 -19.72 -33.85
N ALA A 72 1.56 -20.20 -33.71
CA ALA A 72 1.10 -21.57 -33.43
C ALA A 72 1.64 -22.34 -32.19
N GLU A 73 2.92 -22.28 -31.86
CA GLU A 73 3.54 -23.16 -30.85
C GLU A 73 3.26 -22.76 -29.39
N PHE A 74 2.79 -21.53 -29.14
CA PHE A 74 2.40 -21.11 -27.79
C PHE A 74 1.17 -20.19 -27.72
N SER A 75 0.60 -19.74 -28.84
CA SER A 75 -0.42 -18.68 -28.80
C SER A 75 -1.59 -18.88 -29.75
N PHE A 76 -2.74 -19.06 -29.11
CA PHE A 76 -3.96 -18.30 -29.34
C PHE A 76 -3.73 -17.02 -30.15
N GLY A 77 -4.44 -16.88 -31.26
CA GLY A 77 -4.41 -15.66 -32.05
C GLY A 77 -4.83 -14.43 -31.24
N VAL A 78 -4.55 -13.24 -31.79
CA VAL A 78 -4.79 -11.94 -31.14
C VAL A 78 -6.25 -11.79 -30.65
N GLY A 79 -7.24 -12.35 -31.36
CA GLY A 79 -8.66 -12.35 -30.97
C GLY A 79 -8.93 -13.03 -29.61
N PRO A 80 -8.72 -14.36 -29.48
CA PRO A 80 -8.68 -15.07 -28.20
C PRO A 80 -7.92 -14.36 -27.07
N ALA A 81 -6.73 -13.83 -27.34
CA ALA A 81 -5.94 -13.12 -26.32
C ALA A 81 -6.63 -11.81 -25.86
N ALA A 82 -7.22 -11.05 -26.78
CA ALA A 82 -8.00 -9.86 -26.47
C ALA A 82 -9.29 -10.17 -25.70
N LEU A 83 -9.99 -11.27 -26.03
CA LEU A 83 -11.16 -11.74 -25.28
C LEU A 83 -10.79 -12.16 -23.86
N GLY A 84 -9.67 -12.86 -23.68
CA GLY A 84 -9.15 -13.24 -22.37
C GLY A 84 -8.77 -12.03 -21.51
N LEU A 85 -8.11 -11.02 -22.10
CA LEU A 85 -7.80 -9.75 -21.43
C LEU A 85 -9.07 -8.96 -21.07
N LEU A 86 -10.08 -8.93 -21.94
CA LEU A 86 -11.37 -8.28 -21.68
C LEU A 86 -12.12 -8.98 -20.53
N ALA A 87 -12.17 -10.31 -20.53
CA ALA A 87 -12.73 -11.09 -19.43
C ALA A 87 -11.98 -10.83 -18.12
N LEU A 88 -10.64 -10.85 -18.14
CA LEU A 88 -9.80 -10.60 -16.97
C LEU A 88 -10.04 -9.22 -16.37
N PHE A 89 -9.99 -8.17 -17.21
CA PHE A 89 -10.30 -6.81 -16.79
C PHE A 89 -11.70 -6.70 -16.19
N THR A 90 -12.69 -7.33 -16.83
CA THR A 90 -14.10 -7.27 -16.39
C THR A 90 -14.30 -7.96 -15.03
N VAL A 91 -13.77 -9.18 -14.84
CA VAL A 91 -13.92 -9.91 -13.57
C VAL A 91 -13.17 -9.21 -12.43
N ILE A 92 -11.93 -8.74 -12.65
CA ILE A 92 -11.19 -7.97 -11.63
C ILE A 92 -11.97 -6.70 -11.27
N LEU A 93 -12.43 -5.93 -12.26
CA LEU A 93 -13.18 -4.70 -11.99
C LEU A 93 -14.48 -4.96 -11.21
N LEU A 94 -15.24 -6.00 -11.56
CA LEU A 94 -16.46 -6.39 -10.85
C LEU A 94 -16.15 -6.86 -9.42
N HIS A 95 -15.04 -7.57 -9.21
CA HIS A 95 -14.55 -7.99 -7.90
C HIS A 95 -14.20 -6.78 -7.01
N GLU A 96 -13.44 -5.81 -7.51
CA GLU A 96 -13.14 -4.55 -6.79
C GLU A 96 -14.42 -3.76 -6.45
N PHE A 97 -15.38 -3.68 -7.39
CA PHE A 97 -16.69 -3.08 -7.09
C PHE A 97 -17.42 -3.82 -5.97
N GLY A 98 -17.29 -5.14 -5.86
CA GLY A 98 -17.80 -5.94 -4.74
C GLY A 98 -17.28 -5.46 -3.39
N HIS A 99 -15.97 -5.22 -3.26
CA HIS A 99 -15.39 -4.62 -2.05
C HIS A 99 -15.92 -3.21 -1.78
N CYS A 100 -15.95 -2.34 -2.79
CA CYS A 100 -16.43 -0.96 -2.64
C CYS A 100 -17.90 -0.90 -2.20
N PHE A 101 -18.76 -1.75 -2.78
CA PHE A 101 -20.18 -1.80 -2.43
C PHE A 101 -20.37 -2.35 -1.01
N ALA A 102 -19.67 -3.43 -0.65
CA ALA A 102 -19.72 -3.99 0.70
C ALA A 102 -19.20 -3.02 1.78
N CYS A 103 -18.17 -2.22 1.47
CA CYS A 103 -17.69 -1.13 2.32
C CYS A 103 -18.77 -0.07 2.57
N ARG A 104 -19.37 0.43 1.49
CA ARG A 104 -20.41 1.48 1.54
C ARG A 104 -21.70 1.03 2.22
N CYS A 105 -22.14 -0.21 1.99
CA CYS A 105 -23.24 -0.84 2.73
C CYS A 105 -22.96 -0.93 4.24
N ASN A 106 -21.70 -0.84 4.66
CA ASN A 106 -21.26 -0.79 6.05
C ASN A 106 -20.97 0.63 6.56
N ALA A 107 -21.42 1.67 5.86
CA ALA A 107 -21.15 3.09 6.16
C ALA A 107 -19.66 3.47 6.12
N GLY A 108 -18.83 2.71 5.40
CA GLY A 108 -17.46 3.09 5.04
C GLY A 108 -17.40 3.90 3.74
N THR A 109 -16.24 4.52 3.50
CA THR A 109 -15.98 5.22 2.23
C THR A 109 -15.25 4.31 1.24
N ALA A 110 -15.45 4.56 -0.06
CA ALA A 110 -14.77 3.86 -1.14
C ALA A 110 -14.89 4.73 -2.39
N ASP A 111 -13.79 5.37 -2.81
CA ASP A 111 -13.86 6.50 -3.76
C ASP A 111 -13.05 6.28 -5.04
N GLU A 112 -12.06 5.39 -5.00
CA GLU A 112 -11.17 5.09 -6.12
C GLU A 112 -10.81 3.60 -6.22
N ILE A 113 -10.84 3.07 -7.43
CA ILE A 113 -10.31 1.75 -7.79
C ILE A 113 -9.13 1.98 -8.74
N LEU A 114 -7.95 1.49 -8.38
CA LEU A 114 -6.77 1.48 -9.26
C LEU A 114 -6.51 0.07 -9.78
N LEU A 115 -6.61 -0.13 -11.09
CA LEU A 115 -6.31 -1.40 -11.75
C LEU A 115 -4.85 -1.44 -12.22
N TRP A 116 -4.15 -2.54 -11.95
CA TRP A 116 -2.75 -2.77 -12.28
C TRP A 116 -2.51 -4.24 -12.68
N PRO A 117 -1.36 -4.63 -13.27
CA PRO A 117 -1.19 -5.97 -13.86
C PRO A 117 -1.41 -7.16 -12.90
N LEU A 118 -1.20 -6.96 -11.60
CA LEU A 118 -1.35 -8.01 -10.58
C LEU A 118 -2.73 -8.00 -9.88
N GLY A 119 -3.65 -7.10 -10.25
CA GLY A 119 -5.01 -7.07 -9.69
C GLY A 119 -5.66 -5.69 -9.66
N GLY A 120 -6.59 -5.50 -8.74
CA GLY A 120 -7.09 -4.18 -8.37
C GLY A 120 -6.60 -3.72 -7.00
N LEU A 121 -6.77 -2.42 -6.76
CA LEU A 121 -6.53 -1.74 -5.49
C LEU A 121 -7.72 -0.81 -5.25
N ALA A 122 -8.79 -1.34 -4.67
CA ALA A 122 -9.90 -0.53 -4.15
C ALA A 122 -9.50 0.21 -2.87
N THR A 123 -9.68 1.54 -2.85
CA THR A 123 -9.47 2.39 -1.68
C THR A 123 -10.67 2.34 -0.73
N CYS A 124 -10.90 1.18 -0.12
CA CYS A 124 -11.99 0.96 0.83
C CYS A 124 -11.57 1.30 2.26
N ASN A 125 -12.27 2.23 2.91
CA ASN A 125 -12.11 2.58 4.32
C ASN A 125 -13.37 2.20 5.12
N PRO A 126 -13.51 0.93 5.55
CA PRO A 126 -14.60 0.50 6.42
C PRO A 126 -14.43 1.09 7.84
N PRO A 127 -15.50 1.31 8.61
CA PRO A 127 -15.38 1.70 10.02
C PRO A 127 -14.69 0.61 10.85
N ASP A 128 -14.00 1.00 11.93
CA ASP A 128 -13.20 0.15 12.85
C ASP A 128 -14.04 -0.86 13.69
N ARG A 129 -14.79 -1.71 13.00
CA ARG A 129 -15.60 -2.78 13.57
C ARG A 129 -15.33 -4.08 12.81
N PRO A 130 -14.99 -5.21 13.48
CA PRO A 130 -14.58 -6.44 12.79
C PRO A 130 -15.56 -6.90 11.70
N ARG A 131 -16.87 -6.72 11.94
CA ARG A 131 -17.93 -7.05 10.97
C ARG A 131 -17.85 -6.22 9.68
N ALA A 132 -17.44 -4.95 9.72
CA ALA A 132 -17.30 -4.13 8.50
C ALA A 132 -16.11 -4.58 7.66
N HIS A 133 -14.96 -4.83 8.29
CA HIS A 133 -13.77 -5.34 7.61
C HIS A 133 -14.04 -6.72 7.00
N LEU A 134 -14.73 -7.60 7.73
CA LEU A 134 -15.13 -8.92 7.22
C LEU A 134 -16.07 -8.82 6.02
N TRP A 135 -17.15 -8.02 6.10
CA TRP A 135 -18.06 -7.81 4.96
C TRP A 135 -17.36 -7.19 3.77
N THR A 136 -16.50 -6.20 3.99
CA THR A 136 -15.72 -5.56 2.92
C THR A 136 -14.79 -6.57 2.24
N ALA A 137 -14.07 -7.40 3.00
CA ALA A 137 -13.17 -8.42 2.45
C ALA A 137 -13.92 -9.56 1.73
N ILE A 138 -15.12 -9.93 2.18
CA ILE A 138 -15.96 -10.94 1.51
C ILE A 138 -16.64 -10.38 0.25
N GLY A 139 -16.76 -9.06 0.11
CA GLY A 139 -17.46 -8.39 -0.99
C GLY A 139 -16.99 -8.79 -2.40
N GLY A 140 -15.68 -8.77 -2.67
CA GLY A 140 -15.12 -9.20 -3.95
C GLY A 140 -15.32 -10.70 -4.24
N PRO A 141 -14.93 -11.61 -3.32
CA PRO A 141 -15.20 -13.04 -3.46
C PRO A 141 -16.67 -13.38 -3.74
N LEU A 142 -17.64 -12.69 -3.13
CA LEU A 142 -19.06 -12.90 -3.41
C LEU A 142 -19.45 -12.57 -4.86
N VAL A 143 -18.82 -11.57 -5.49
CA VAL A 143 -19.06 -11.26 -6.91
C VAL A 143 -18.58 -12.41 -7.79
N ASN A 144 -17.41 -12.98 -7.51
CA ASN A 144 -16.92 -14.15 -8.25
C ASN A 144 -17.84 -15.36 -8.04
N VAL A 145 -18.34 -15.61 -6.82
CA VAL A 145 -19.34 -16.65 -6.54
C VAL A 145 -20.62 -16.43 -7.36
N ALA A 146 -21.11 -15.19 -7.46
CA ALA A 146 -22.30 -14.89 -8.26
C ALA A 146 -22.07 -15.14 -9.77
N ILE A 147 -20.91 -14.75 -10.31
CA ILE A 147 -20.52 -15.03 -11.70
C ILE A 147 -20.48 -16.54 -11.96
N ILE A 148 -19.80 -17.30 -11.08
CA ILE A 148 -19.69 -18.77 -11.16
C ILE A 148 -21.07 -19.44 -11.10
N MET A 149 -21.91 -19.02 -10.15
CA MET A 149 -23.25 -19.61 -9.94
C MET A 149 -24.17 -19.44 -11.15
N VAL A 150 -23.97 -18.40 -11.97
CA VAL A 150 -24.72 -18.20 -13.22
C VAL A 150 -24.04 -18.89 -14.40
N LEU A 151 -22.73 -18.72 -14.58
CA LEU A 151 -22.02 -19.17 -15.78
C LEU A 151 -21.68 -20.67 -15.77
N THR A 152 -21.32 -21.25 -14.62
CA THR A 152 -20.98 -22.69 -14.55
C THR A 152 -22.17 -23.57 -14.96
N PRO A 153 -23.40 -23.38 -14.44
CA PRO A 153 -24.56 -24.14 -14.93
C PRO A 153 -24.87 -23.87 -16.40
N LEU A 154 -24.80 -22.61 -16.85
CA LEU A 154 -25.06 -22.25 -18.26
C LEU A 154 -24.12 -22.99 -19.22
N ILE A 155 -22.82 -23.03 -18.91
CA ILE A 155 -21.80 -23.75 -19.69
C ILE A 155 -22.03 -25.27 -19.59
N GLY A 156 -22.25 -25.79 -18.38
CA GLY A 156 -22.47 -27.22 -18.12
C GLY A 156 -23.67 -27.78 -18.87
N PHE A 157 -24.83 -27.11 -18.82
CA PHE A 157 -26.02 -27.51 -19.57
C PHE A 157 -25.86 -27.33 -21.08
N ARG A 158 -25.17 -26.29 -21.55
CA ARG A 158 -25.02 -26.02 -22.99
C ARG A 158 -24.03 -26.96 -23.70
N THR A 159 -23.02 -27.45 -22.98
CA THR A 159 -21.90 -28.23 -23.54
C THR A 159 -21.88 -29.69 -23.07
N GLY A 160 -22.57 -30.03 -21.99
CA GLY A 160 -22.45 -31.32 -21.29
C GLY A 160 -21.16 -31.49 -20.48
N GLN A 161 -20.20 -30.56 -20.58
CA GLN A 161 -18.86 -30.68 -20.00
C GLN A 161 -18.77 -29.96 -18.64
N TRP A 162 -19.28 -30.61 -17.61
CA TRP A 162 -19.27 -30.10 -16.25
C TRP A 162 -17.86 -29.97 -15.67
N PHE A 163 -17.04 -31.02 -15.79
CA PHE A 163 -15.66 -31.02 -15.29
C PHE A 163 -14.68 -30.70 -16.42
N GLY A 164 -13.67 -29.88 -16.13
CA GLY A 164 -12.65 -29.45 -17.08
C GLY A 164 -13.02 -28.19 -17.87
N LEU A 165 -14.31 -27.94 -18.14
CA LEU A 165 -14.79 -26.75 -18.85
C LEU A 165 -15.64 -25.82 -17.98
N ALA A 166 -16.77 -26.30 -17.46
CA ALA A 166 -17.62 -25.47 -16.57
C ALA A 166 -17.02 -25.30 -15.17
N ILE A 167 -16.43 -26.38 -14.62
CA ILE A 167 -15.61 -26.38 -13.41
C ILE A 167 -14.16 -26.63 -13.87
N PRO A 168 -13.32 -25.59 -13.95
CA PRO A 168 -11.94 -25.73 -14.39
C PRO A 168 -11.06 -26.42 -13.34
N ASN A 169 -9.93 -26.98 -13.78
CA ASN A 169 -8.90 -27.48 -12.86
C ASN A 169 -8.12 -26.29 -12.26
N PRO A 170 -8.19 -26.02 -10.94
CA PRO A 170 -7.55 -24.87 -10.33
C PRO A 170 -6.02 -24.93 -10.35
N LEU A 171 -5.44 -26.13 -10.50
CA LEU A 171 -3.99 -26.34 -10.54
C LEU A 171 -3.41 -26.17 -11.96
N SER A 172 -4.24 -26.19 -13.01
CA SER A 172 -3.79 -26.02 -14.40
C SER A 172 -4.18 -24.65 -14.93
N LEU A 173 -3.38 -23.65 -14.57
CA LEU A 173 -3.49 -22.27 -15.04
C LEU A 173 -3.37 -22.15 -16.58
N THR A 174 -2.76 -23.16 -17.23
CA THR A 174 -2.68 -23.32 -18.69
C THR A 174 -3.90 -23.98 -19.32
N SER A 175 -4.66 -24.84 -18.62
CA SER A 175 -5.81 -25.53 -19.23
C SER A 175 -7.01 -24.61 -19.48
N LEU A 176 -7.06 -23.45 -18.81
CA LEU A 176 -8.11 -22.42 -19.01
C LEU A 176 -8.08 -21.80 -20.42
N VAL A 177 -6.95 -21.92 -21.11
CA VAL A 177 -6.78 -21.37 -22.46
C VAL A 177 -6.86 -22.49 -23.51
N GLN A 178 -6.41 -23.70 -23.20
CA GLN A 178 -6.09 -24.73 -24.21
C GLN A 178 -7.25 -25.52 -24.85
N ARG A 179 -8.50 -25.48 -24.37
CA ARG A 179 -9.63 -26.20 -25.03
C ARG A 179 -10.99 -25.53 -24.79
N PRO A 180 -11.97 -25.63 -25.71
CA PRO A 180 -11.95 -26.18 -27.08
C PRO A 180 -12.04 -25.06 -28.13
N ASP A 181 -12.02 -25.43 -29.42
CA ASP A 181 -12.36 -24.54 -30.53
C ASP A 181 -13.83 -24.10 -30.44
N PHE A 182 -14.07 -22.90 -29.90
CA PHE A 182 -15.41 -22.30 -29.93
C PHE A 182 -15.64 -21.59 -31.27
N ASP A 183 -16.58 -22.09 -32.08
CA ASP A 183 -17.08 -21.43 -33.30
C ASP A 183 -17.61 -20.01 -33.05
N SER A 184 -17.83 -19.65 -31.79
CA SER A 184 -18.47 -18.42 -31.34
C SER A 184 -17.64 -17.68 -30.29
N TRP A 185 -17.18 -16.48 -30.65
CA TRP A 185 -16.43 -15.57 -29.78
C TRP A 185 -17.12 -15.29 -28.44
N TRP A 186 -18.46 -15.26 -28.42
CA TRP A 186 -19.25 -15.01 -27.20
C TRP A 186 -19.23 -16.23 -26.26
N ALA A 187 -19.25 -17.45 -26.78
CA ALA A 187 -19.15 -18.67 -25.98
C ALA A 187 -17.76 -18.77 -25.33
N MET A 188 -16.72 -18.46 -26.10
CA MET A 188 -15.35 -18.34 -25.60
C MET A 188 -15.24 -17.31 -24.48
N LEU A 189 -15.82 -16.11 -24.66
CA LEU A 189 -15.81 -15.05 -23.65
C LEU A 189 -16.49 -15.49 -22.34
N LEU A 190 -17.64 -16.19 -22.41
CA LEU A 190 -18.32 -16.72 -21.22
C LEU A 190 -17.48 -17.76 -20.48
N VAL A 191 -16.85 -18.69 -21.20
CA VAL A 191 -15.99 -19.73 -20.60
C VAL A 191 -14.72 -19.14 -20.00
N MET A 192 -14.10 -18.16 -20.66
CA MET A 192 -12.96 -17.41 -20.10
C MET A 192 -13.37 -16.63 -18.85
N THR A 193 -14.52 -15.95 -18.87
CA THR A 193 -15.05 -15.20 -17.72
C THR A 193 -15.32 -16.11 -16.52
N ASN A 194 -15.99 -17.25 -16.74
CA ASN A 194 -16.23 -18.27 -15.72
C ASN A 194 -14.91 -18.84 -15.15
N SER A 195 -13.98 -19.18 -16.04
CA SER A 195 -12.65 -19.69 -15.67
C SER A 195 -11.87 -18.71 -14.80
N ILE A 196 -11.81 -17.44 -15.20
CA ILE A 196 -11.13 -16.39 -14.45
C ILE A 196 -11.82 -16.11 -13.11
N ALA A 197 -13.17 -16.15 -13.05
CA ALA A 197 -13.90 -16.00 -11.79
C ALA A 197 -13.58 -17.15 -10.82
N TRP A 198 -13.50 -18.40 -11.30
CA TRP A 198 -13.04 -19.55 -10.52
C TRP A 198 -11.61 -19.35 -10.00
N THR A 199 -10.68 -18.95 -10.88
CA THR A 199 -9.28 -18.67 -10.49
C THR A 199 -9.23 -17.58 -9.42
N LEU A 200 -9.80 -16.40 -9.67
CA LEU A 200 -9.76 -15.28 -8.73
C LEU A 200 -10.46 -15.61 -7.41
N LEU A 201 -11.57 -16.36 -7.42
CA LEU A 201 -12.21 -16.82 -6.18
C LEU A 201 -11.27 -17.73 -5.37
N LEU A 202 -10.68 -18.75 -6.00
CA LEU A 202 -9.88 -19.74 -5.30
C LEU A 202 -8.55 -19.17 -4.81
N PHE A 203 -7.90 -18.32 -5.61
CA PHE A 203 -6.70 -17.60 -5.17
C PHE A 203 -7.03 -16.58 -4.09
N ASN A 204 -8.05 -15.72 -4.26
CA ASN A 204 -8.33 -14.71 -3.25
C ASN A 204 -8.85 -15.27 -1.93
N LEU A 205 -9.39 -16.49 -1.87
CA LEU A 205 -9.75 -17.15 -0.60
C LEU A 205 -8.57 -17.79 0.14
N LEU A 206 -7.35 -17.81 -0.42
CA LEU A 206 -6.17 -18.32 0.28
C LEU A 206 -5.84 -17.46 1.52
N PRO A 207 -5.51 -18.07 2.69
CA PRO A 207 -5.28 -17.36 3.95
C PRO A 207 -3.90 -16.69 4.00
N MET A 208 -3.59 -15.84 3.03
CA MET A 208 -2.27 -15.22 2.82
C MET A 208 -2.42 -13.77 2.34
N PHE A 209 -1.72 -12.82 2.95
CA PHE A 209 -1.67 -11.45 2.42
C PHE A 209 -0.83 -11.39 1.12
N PRO A 210 -1.19 -10.52 0.15
CA PRO A 210 -2.21 -9.47 0.22
C PRO A 210 -3.66 -9.91 -0.11
N LEU A 211 -3.91 -11.21 -0.30
CA LEU A 211 -5.19 -11.78 -0.76
C LEU A 211 -6.31 -11.62 0.28
N ASP A 212 -7.56 -11.63 -0.17
CA ASP A 212 -8.74 -11.40 0.69
C ASP A 212 -8.85 -12.42 1.82
N GLY A 213 -8.48 -13.67 1.59
CA GLY A 213 -8.54 -14.76 2.57
C GLY A 213 -7.67 -14.46 3.80
N GLY A 214 -6.56 -13.73 3.63
CA GLY A 214 -5.78 -13.19 4.75
C GLY A 214 -6.56 -12.15 5.57
N ARG A 215 -7.26 -11.23 4.90
CA ARG A 215 -8.15 -10.24 5.55
C ARG A 215 -9.39 -10.87 6.19
N ILE A 216 -10.01 -11.86 5.54
CA ILE A 216 -11.16 -12.63 6.03
C ILE A 216 -10.77 -13.40 7.29
N LEU A 217 -9.63 -14.11 7.25
CA LEU A 217 -9.08 -14.81 8.41
C LEU A 217 -8.84 -13.82 9.56
N GLN A 218 -8.12 -12.73 9.31
CA GLN A 218 -7.85 -11.70 10.32
C GLN A 218 -9.15 -11.13 10.94
N ALA A 219 -10.08 -10.67 10.11
CA ALA A 219 -11.32 -10.04 10.58
C ALA A 219 -12.27 -11.02 11.29
N SER A 220 -12.21 -12.32 10.96
CA SER A 220 -12.97 -13.37 11.67
C SER A 220 -12.40 -13.71 13.04
N LEU A 221 -11.09 -13.53 13.24
CA LEU A 221 -10.39 -13.80 14.50
C LEU A 221 -10.37 -12.57 15.42
N TRP A 222 -10.33 -11.35 14.87
CA TRP A 222 -10.28 -10.09 15.61
C TRP A 222 -11.27 -10.04 16.81
N PRO A 223 -12.56 -10.39 16.70
CA PRO A 223 -13.49 -10.34 17.84
C PRO A 223 -13.08 -11.16 19.07
N ARG A 224 -12.22 -12.18 18.92
CA ARG A 224 -11.81 -13.09 20.01
C ARG A 224 -10.43 -12.78 20.59
N MET A 225 -9.55 -12.12 19.84
CA MET A 225 -8.15 -11.91 20.25
C MET A 225 -7.65 -10.47 20.06
N GLY A 226 -8.47 -9.54 19.57
CA GLY A 226 -8.04 -8.18 19.25
C GLY A 226 -7.32 -8.07 17.90
N TYR A 227 -7.15 -6.83 17.44
CA TYR A 227 -6.67 -6.52 16.09
C TYR A 227 -5.23 -7.02 15.85
N ALA A 228 -4.31 -6.67 16.75
CA ALA A 228 -2.90 -6.98 16.57
C ALA A 228 -2.59 -8.48 16.67
N ARG A 229 -3.22 -9.22 17.59
CA ARG A 229 -3.06 -10.69 17.69
C ARG A 229 -3.65 -11.42 16.47
N SER A 230 -4.84 -11.02 16.00
CA SER A 230 -5.44 -11.62 14.80
C SER A 230 -4.64 -11.34 13.54
N MET A 231 -4.05 -10.15 13.42
CA MET A 231 -3.17 -9.80 12.31
C MET A 231 -1.86 -10.59 12.35
N LYS A 232 -1.20 -10.71 13.52
CA LYS A 232 -0.01 -11.58 13.70
C LYS A 232 -0.32 -13.05 13.37
N PHE A 233 -1.50 -13.55 13.74
CA PHE A 233 -1.94 -14.90 13.37
C PHE A 233 -2.13 -15.04 11.85
N ALA A 234 -2.83 -14.10 11.20
CA ALA A 234 -3.06 -14.12 9.76
C ALA A 234 -1.76 -14.01 8.95
N CYS A 235 -0.78 -13.21 9.37
CA CYS A 235 0.55 -13.18 8.74
C CYS A 235 1.29 -14.51 8.89
N ARG A 236 1.23 -15.18 10.05
CA ARG A 236 1.82 -16.52 10.25
C ARG A 236 1.16 -17.58 9.39
N ALA A 237 -0.18 -17.59 9.33
CA ALA A 237 -0.94 -18.46 8.42
C ALA A 237 -0.56 -18.20 6.95
N GLY A 238 -0.38 -16.94 6.57
CA GLY A 238 0.07 -16.54 5.24
C GLY A 238 1.49 -16.98 4.90
N LEU A 239 2.42 -16.96 5.86
CA LEU A 239 3.78 -17.51 5.66
C LEU A 239 3.76 -19.03 5.46
N VAL A 240 2.92 -19.75 6.21
CA VAL A 240 2.70 -21.20 5.99
C VAL A 240 2.07 -21.45 4.62
N GLY A 241 1.05 -20.67 4.24
CA GLY A 241 0.41 -20.72 2.92
C GLY A 241 1.41 -20.46 1.79
N ALA A 242 2.28 -19.46 1.93
CA ALA A 242 3.35 -19.16 0.99
C ALA A 242 4.34 -20.32 0.86
N ALA A 243 4.76 -20.94 1.97
CA ALA A 243 5.64 -22.11 1.94
C ALA A 243 5.01 -23.32 1.21
N VAL A 244 3.72 -23.58 1.45
CA VAL A 244 2.96 -24.64 0.75
C VAL A 244 2.82 -24.33 -0.74
N LEU A 245 2.49 -23.08 -1.11
CA LEU A 245 2.42 -22.65 -2.51
C LEU A 245 3.78 -22.70 -3.21
N ALA A 246 4.88 -22.40 -2.52
CA ALA A 246 6.23 -22.52 -3.07
C ALA A 246 6.58 -23.99 -3.33
N ALA A 247 6.29 -24.89 -2.38
CA ALA A 247 6.50 -26.33 -2.55
C ALA A 247 5.66 -26.89 -3.72
N LEU A 248 4.39 -26.51 -3.81
CA LEU A 248 3.52 -26.86 -4.95
C LEU A 248 4.05 -26.28 -6.26
N GLY A 249 4.49 -25.01 -6.27
CA GLY A 249 5.09 -24.36 -7.43
C GLY A 249 6.35 -25.06 -7.94
N LEU A 250 7.18 -25.59 -7.04
CA LEU A 250 8.35 -26.40 -7.39
C LEU A 250 7.95 -27.78 -7.94
N VAL A 251 7.04 -28.49 -7.27
CA VAL A 251 6.55 -29.82 -7.70
C VAL A 251 5.81 -29.76 -9.04
N MET A 252 5.14 -28.65 -9.33
CA MET A 252 4.41 -28.42 -10.57
C MET A 252 5.22 -27.66 -11.64
N GLU A 253 6.50 -27.38 -11.40
CA GLU A 253 7.39 -26.57 -12.27
C GLU A 253 6.77 -25.22 -12.70
N SER A 254 5.92 -24.64 -11.85
CA SER A 254 5.12 -23.46 -12.15
C SER A 254 5.77 -22.19 -11.59
N THR A 255 6.51 -21.50 -12.45
CA THR A 255 7.13 -20.19 -12.15
C THR A 255 6.12 -19.18 -11.61
N MET A 256 4.86 -19.22 -12.05
CA MET A 256 3.82 -18.29 -11.60
C MET A 256 3.37 -18.58 -10.16
N LEU A 257 3.16 -19.86 -9.80
CA LEU A 257 2.86 -20.22 -8.40
C LEU A 257 4.02 -19.86 -7.47
N LEU A 258 5.26 -20.11 -7.91
CA LEU A 258 6.45 -19.74 -7.15
C LEU A 258 6.57 -18.21 -6.98
N ALA A 259 6.29 -17.41 -8.01
CA ALA A 259 6.29 -15.95 -7.93
C ALA A 259 5.21 -15.42 -6.97
N ILE A 260 3.99 -15.98 -7.02
CA ILE A 260 2.89 -15.65 -6.09
C ILE A 260 3.28 -16.01 -4.65
N ALA A 261 3.89 -17.18 -4.44
CA ALA A 261 4.35 -17.64 -3.13
C ALA A 261 5.43 -16.72 -2.54
N VAL A 262 6.45 -16.36 -3.34
CA VAL A 262 7.53 -15.45 -2.91
C VAL A 262 6.96 -14.06 -2.59
N PHE A 263 6.10 -13.51 -3.46
CA PHE A 263 5.50 -12.19 -3.25
C PHE A 263 4.56 -12.15 -2.03
N GLY A 264 3.64 -13.11 -1.92
CA GLY A 264 2.73 -13.21 -0.77
C GLY A 264 3.45 -13.47 0.55
N GLY A 265 4.46 -14.35 0.53
CA GLY A 265 5.34 -14.60 1.67
C GLY A 265 6.12 -13.35 2.10
N PHE A 266 6.68 -12.61 1.14
CA PHE A 266 7.36 -11.34 1.40
C PHE A 266 6.41 -10.29 2.00
N VAL A 267 5.20 -10.14 1.46
CA VAL A 267 4.18 -9.23 2.02
C VAL A 267 3.81 -9.66 3.45
N CYS A 268 3.53 -10.95 3.69
CA CYS A 268 3.23 -11.46 5.03
C CYS A 268 4.37 -11.22 6.03
N TYR A 269 5.63 -11.41 5.61
CA TYR A 269 6.81 -11.14 6.43
C TYR A 269 6.96 -9.64 6.75
N MET A 270 6.87 -8.78 5.74
CA MET A 270 6.95 -7.33 5.91
C MET A 270 5.85 -6.81 6.84
N THR A 271 4.61 -7.27 6.67
CA THR A 271 3.49 -6.89 7.53
C THR A 271 3.65 -7.42 8.95
N ALA A 272 4.12 -8.66 9.15
CA ALA A 272 4.44 -9.17 10.48
C ALA A 272 5.49 -8.31 11.21
N LYS A 273 6.56 -7.92 10.50
CA LYS A 273 7.64 -7.08 11.02
C LYS A 273 7.18 -5.66 11.36
N GLN A 274 6.29 -5.07 10.56
CA GLN A 274 5.67 -3.78 10.88
C GLN A 274 4.87 -3.83 12.20
N LEU A 275 4.15 -4.94 12.46
CA LEU A 275 3.43 -5.16 13.72
C LEU A 275 4.32 -5.48 14.95
N GLU A 276 5.62 -5.67 14.75
CA GLU A 276 6.61 -5.75 15.83
C GLU A 276 7.21 -4.38 16.14
N GLN A 277 7.25 -3.47 15.16
CA GLN A 277 7.79 -2.11 15.29
C GLN A 277 6.77 -1.08 15.81
N GLN A 278 5.49 -1.42 15.91
CA GLN A 278 4.43 -0.57 16.47
C GLN A 278 3.82 -1.19 17.74
N PRO A 279 4.53 -1.18 18.89
CA PRO A 279 4.05 -1.76 20.14
C PRO A 279 2.77 -1.09 20.67
N ASP A 280 2.61 0.23 20.48
CA ASP A 280 1.52 1.03 21.09
C ASP A 280 0.10 0.64 20.66
N TYR A 281 -0.06 -0.09 19.55
CA TYR A 281 -1.37 -0.54 19.05
C TYR A 281 -1.77 -1.95 19.53
N LEU A 282 -0.96 -2.62 20.36
CA LEU A 282 -1.16 -4.05 20.64
C LEU A 282 -2.37 -4.39 21.52
N GLY A 283 -2.96 -3.43 22.23
CA GLY A 283 -4.02 -3.71 23.19
C GLY A 283 -3.57 -4.73 24.23
N VAL A 284 -2.36 -4.52 24.76
CA VAL A 284 -1.85 -5.29 25.89
C VAL A 284 -2.68 -4.89 27.10
N ASP A 285 -3.31 -5.86 27.74
CA ASP A 285 -3.85 -5.70 29.10
C ASP A 285 -2.64 -5.55 30.04
N LEU A 286 -2.06 -4.34 30.08
CA LEU A 286 -0.93 -4.01 30.95
C LEU A 286 -1.43 -4.06 32.39
N ASP A 287 -0.92 -5.02 33.17
CA ASP A 287 -1.15 -5.03 34.61
C ASP A 287 -0.44 -3.81 35.23
N ALA A 288 -0.82 -3.41 36.44
CA ALA A 288 -0.33 -2.19 37.08
C ALA A 288 1.21 -2.14 37.20
N GLY A 289 1.88 -3.30 37.26
CA GLY A 289 3.34 -3.40 37.24
C GLY A 289 3.98 -3.07 35.89
N ASP A 290 3.34 -3.44 34.77
CA ASP A 290 3.86 -3.15 33.43
C ASP A 290 3.70 -1.66 33.08
N LEU A 291 2.59 -1.05 33.51
CA LEU A 291 2.40 0.40 33.43
C LEU A 291 3.47 1.16 34.22
N ALA A 292 3.78 0.73 35.45
CA ALA A 292 4.82 1.36 36.27
C ALA A 292 6.22 1.24 35.64
N ALA A 293 6.57 0.06 35.09
CA ALA A 293 7.84 -0.14 34.39
C ALA A 293 7.94 0.70 33.10
N MET A 294 6.82 0.88 32.38
CA MET A 294 6.76 1.75 31.20
C MET A 294 6.85 3.23 31.57
N GLU A 295 6.19 3.68 32.65
CA GLU A 295 6.34 5.05 33.15
C GLU A 295 7.78 5.33 33.62
N GLU A 296 8.43 4.39 34.30
CA GLU A 296 9.81 4.53 34.77
C GLU A 296 10.81 4.63 33.60
N SER A 297 10.68 3.75 32.59
CA SER A 297 11.52 3.81 31.38
C SER A 297 11.29 5.09 30.56
N LEU A 298 10.04 5.53 30.39
CA LEU A 298 9.73 6.82 29.73
C LEU A 298 10.25 8.02 30.54
N ALA A 299 10.26 7.94 31.87
CA ALA A 299 10.84 8.98 32.73
C ALA A 299 12.37 9.00 32.63
N GLN A 300 13.02 7.84 32.51
CA GLN A 300 14.46 7.74 32.29
C GLN A 300 14.87 8.29 30.92
N GLU A 301 14.17 7.92 29.84
CA GLU A 301 14.45 8.44 28.49
C GLU A 301 14.26 9.96 28.43
N LYS A 302 13.18 10.50 29.03
CA LYS A 302 12.98 11.96 29.13
C LYS A 302 14.11 12.68 29.87
N ARG A 303 14.66 12.07 30.94
CA ARG A 303 15.83 12.62 31.66
C ARG A 303 17.06 12.63 30.78
N GLU A 304 17.38 11.52 30.11
CA GLU A 304 18.53 11.46 29.18
C GLU A 304 18.41 12.49 28.04
N VAL A 305 17.22 12.66 27.47
CA VAL A 305 16.97 13.65 26.42
C VAL A 305 17.13 15.07 26.95
N GLN A 306 16.60 15.38 28.14
CA GLN A 306 16.80 16.69 28.78
C GLN A 306 18.26 16.96 29.12
N GLU A 307 19.01 15.98 29.61
CA GLU A 307 20.45 16.13 29.88
C GLU A 307 21.24 16.38 28.60
N LYS A 308 20.99 15.61 27.54
CA LYS A 308 21.62 15.81 26.22
C LYS A 308 21.30 17.20 25.65
N GLN A 309 20.04 17.64 25.76
CA GLN A 309 19.63 19.00 25.35
C GLN A 309 20.28 20.09 26.21
N ALA A 310 20.36 19.92 27.53
CA ALA A 310 21.00 20.89 28.43
C ALA A 310 22.52 21.01 28.19
N VAL A 311 23.19 19.89 27.87
CA VAL A 311 24.60 19.87 27.46
C VAL A 311 24.77 20.58 26.12
N GLN A 312 23.95 20.26 25.11
CA GLN A 312 23.99 20.94 23.81
C GLN A 312 23.71 22.45 23.93
N ALA A 313 22.73 22.86 24.74
CA ALA A 313 22.43 24.27 24.98
C ALA A 313 23.59 25.02 25.67
N LYS A 314 24.29 24.37 26.61
CA LYS A 314 25.51 24.92 27.23
C LYS A 314 26.64 25.08 26.20
N ILE A 315 26.85 24.09 25.32
CA ILE A 315 27.86 24.15 24.26
C ILE A 315 27.53 25.28 23.27
N ALA A 316 26.29 25.34 22.78
CA ALA A 316 25.84 26.38 21.85
C ALA A 316 25.97 27.79 22.44
N LYS A 317 25.56 28.00 23.70
CA LYS A 317 25.72 29.29 24.39
C LYS A 317 27.20 29.67 24.58
N GLY A 318 28.06 28.68 24.84
CA GLY A 318 29.51 28.87 24.91
C GLY A 318 30.14 29.25 23.57
N GLN A 319 29.70 28.62 22.47
CA GLN A 319 30.12 28.96 21.10
C GLN A 319 29.67 30.37 20.72
N GLN A 320 28.39 30.70 20.90
CA GLN A 320 27.84 32.01 20.59
C GLN A 320 28.56 33.16 21.34
N SER A 321 28.96 32.93 22.59
CA SER A 321 29.77 33.90 23.35
C SER A 321 31.17 34.10 22.78
N ARG A 322 31.81 33.04 22.26
CA ARG A 322 33.14 33.12 21.61
C ARG A 322 33.05 33.77 20.23
N GLU A 323 31.99 33.49 19.47
CA GLU A 323 31.75 34.14 18.18
C GLU A 323 31.50 35.64 18.35
N ALA A 324 30.69 36.05 19.34
CA ALA A 324 30.49 37.47 19.65
C ALA A 324 31.79 38.18 20.10
N GLU A 325 32.65 37.50 20.86
CA GLU A 325 33.98 38.03 21.23
C GLU A 325 34.90 38.18 20.00
N LEU A 326 34.89 37.19 19.09
CA LEU A 326 35.63 37.23 17.84
C LEU A 326 35.14 38.35 16.92
N ASP A 327 33.83 38.55 16.77
CA ASP A 327 33.24 39.62 15.97
C ASP A 327 33.54 41.02 16.56
N ALA A 328 33.58 41.14 17.90
CA ALA A 328 34.05 42.36 18.56
C ALA A 328 35.53 42.65 18.28
N ILE A 329 36.38 41.63 18.25
CA ILE A 329 37.79 41.74 17.85
C ILE A 329 37.92 42.12 16.37
N LEU A 330 37.20 41.46 15.46
CA LEU A 330 37.25 41.71 14.03
C LEU A 330 36.76 43.12 13.67
N SER A 331 35.66 43.58 14.27
CA SER A 331 35.16 44.95 14.09
C SER A 331 36.12 46.01 14.62
N LYS A 332 36.81 45.74 15.73
CA LYS A 332 37.89 46.60 16.26
C LYS A 332 39.08 46.71 15.31
N ILE A 333 39.52 45.58 14.71
CA ILE A 333 40.56 45.56 13.66
C ILE A 333 40.12 46.39 12.45
N ALA A 334 38.89 46.19 11.98
CA ALA A 334 38.35 46.91 10.82
C ALA A 334 38.29 48.44 11.03
N ALA A 335 38.00 48.88 12.25
CA ALA A 335 37.89 50.31 12.58
C ALA A 335 39.22 51.01 12.92
N ARG A 336 40.23 50.28 13.44
CA ARG A 336 41.44 50.90 14.03
C ARG A 336 42.77 50.21 13.68
N GLY A 337 42.75 49.21 12.80
CA GLY A 337 43.93 48.43 12.43
C GLY A 337 44.33 47.39 13.47
N ILE A 338 45.14 46.42 13.04
CA ILE A 338 45.52 45.24 13.85
C ILE A 338 46.37 45.58 15.08
N ASP A 339 47.13 46.67 15.03
CA ASP A 339 47.98 47.14 16.14
C ASP A 339 47.17 47.63 17.35
N SER A 340 45.88 47.95 17.15
CA SER A 340 44.97 48.41 18.21
C SER A 340 44.50 47.29 19.17
N LEU A 341 44.87 46.03 18.91
CA LEU A 341 44.54 44.90 19.76
C LEU A 341 45.43 44.82 21.01
N SER A 342 44.81 44.61 22.16
CA SER A 342 45.49 44.22 23.40
C SER A 342 46.08 42.81 23.30
N ARG A 343 46.97 42.44 24.24
CA ARG A 343 47.60 41.11 24.23
C ARG A 343 46.56 39.97 24.31
N ALA A 344 45.59 40.09 25.22
CA ALA A 344 44.52 39.10 25.38
C ALA A 344 43.65 38.90 24.11
N GLU A 345 43.33 39.99 23.40
CA GLU A 345 42.57 39.92 22.14
C GLU A 345 43.39 39.26 21.01
N ARG A 346 44.70 39.51 20.94
CA ARG A 346 45.59 38.80 19.98
C ARG A 346 45.67 37.31 20.30
N ASP A 347 45.81 36.94 21.57
CA ASP A 347 45.87 35.55 22.01
C ASP A 347 44.54 34.82 21.75
N ALA A 348 43.39 35.51 21.86
CA ALA A 348 42.08 34.97 21.47
C ALA A 348 41.96 34.75 19.95
N LEU A 349 42.36 35.75 19.14
CA LEU A 349 42.34 35.66 17.68
C LEU A 349 43.26 34.55 17.14
N GLN A 350 44.46 34.40 17.73
CA GLN A 350 45.41 33.35 17.35
C GLN A 350 44.83 31.96 17.63
N ARG A 351 44.29 31.74 18.84
CA ARG A 351 43.63 30.47 19.20
C ARG A 351 42.47 30.11 18.27
N ALA A 352 41.59 31.07 17.94
CA ALA A 352 40.50 30.85 17.00
C ALA A 352 40.98 30.56 15.55
N THR A 353 42.15 31.08 15.18
CA THR A 353 42.79 30.83 13.87
C THR A 353 43.39 29.43 13.81
N ASP A 354 44.10 29.01 14.86
CA ASP A 354 44.64 27.65 14.97
C ASP A 354 43.52 26.60 15.05
N GLU A 355 42.46 26.82 15.86
CA GLU A 355 41.27 25.94 15.91
C GLU A 355 40.57 25.77 14.53
N LYS A 356 40.56 26.81 13.69
CA LYS A 356 40.03 26.72 12.32
C LYS A 356 40.98 26.04 11.34
N ARG A 357 42.30 26.07 11.57
CA ARG A 357 43.29 25.38 10.72
C ARG A 357 43.29 23.88 10.95
N ASP A 358 43.11 23.46 12.19
CA ASP A 358 43.24 22.04 12.60
C ASP A 358 41.92 21.25 12.47
N ARG A 359 40.82 21.89 12.04
CA ARG A 359 39.54 21.23 11.77
C ARG A 359 39.58 20.52 10.40
N PRO A 360 39.35 19.20 10.32
CA PRO A 360 39.36 18.48 9.04
C PRO A 360 38.24 19.01 8.12
N ARG A 361 38.54 19.10 6.81
CA ARG A 361 37.61 19.53 5.76
C ARG A 361 36.65 18.42 5.35
#